data_AF-A0A953Y4Y5-F1
#
_entry.id   AF-A0A953Y4Y5-F1
#
_cell.length_a   1.000
_cell.length_b   1.000
_cell.length_c   1.000
_cell.angle_alpha   90.00
_cell.angle_beta   90.00
_cell.angle_gamma   90.00
#
_symmetry.space_group_name_H-M   'P 1'
#
loop_
_entity.id
_entity.type
_entity.pdbx_description
1 polymer ?
#
loop_
_entity_poly.entity_id
_entity_poly.type
_entity_poly.pdbx_seq_one_letter_code
_entity_poly.pdbx_strand_id
1 'polypeptide(L)' 'MADTIKFSSKIEQQALDELRRFAKESGRSISSILTEAVTEYLARARVRPVFLNATEQVLNEHSDLLTRLAQ' A
#
# COMPACT_ATOMS: atom_id res chain seq x y z
N MET A 1 -17.53 10.33 8.46
CA MET A 1 -17.31 9.01 9.06
C MET A 1 -17.15 8.06 7.89
N ALA A 2 -16.06 7.27 7.82
CA ALA A 2 -15.90 6.33 6.72
C ALA A 2 -16.88 5.16 6.94
N ASP A 3 -17.63 4.80 5.90
CA ASP A 3 -18.57 3.69 5.97
C ASP A 3 -17.81 2.35 5.97
N THR A 4 -18.08 1.53 6.98
CA THR A 4 -17.53 0.17 7.05
C THR A 4 -18.38 -0.77 6.22
N ILE A 5 -17.81 -1.31 5.14
CA ILE A 5 -18.48 -2.27 4.25
C ILE A 5 -18.13 -3.71 4.67
N LYS A 6 -19.13 -4.58 4.79
CA LYS A 6 -18.89 -6.02 5.03
C LYS A 6 -18.28 -6.65 3.79
N PHE A 7 -17.12 -7.27 3.96
CA PHE A 7 -16.40 -7.98 2.92
C PHE A 7 -16.04 -9.38 3.42
N SER A 8 -16.30 -10.41 2.60
CA SER A 8 -15.95 -11.80 2.91
C SER A 8 -14.85 -12.28 1.96
N SER A 9 -13.80 -12.87 2.53
CA SER A 9 -12.72 -13.51 1.77
C SER A 9 -12.19 -14.73 2.52
N LYS A 10 -11.29 -15.47 1.87
CA LYS A 10 -10.57 -16.58 2.47
C LYS A 10 -9.18 -16.10 2.91
N ILE A 11 -8.70 -16.63 4.03
CA ILE A 11 -7.36 -16.42 4.55
C ILE A 11 -6.83 -17.78 5.04
N GLU A 12 -5.53 -17.97 4.98
CA GLU A 12 -4.89 -19.17 5.51
C GLU A 12 -5.10 -19.27 7.02
N GLN A 13 -5.29 -20.50 7.50
CA GLN A 13 -5.58 -20.75 8.92
C GLN A 13 -4.49 -20.19 9.84
N GLN A 14 -3.22 -20.45 9.51
CA GLN A 14 -2.10 -19.97 10.31
C GLN A 14 -2.10 -18.44 10.43
N ALA A 15 -2.27 -17.73 9.31
CA ALA A 15 -2.34 -16.27 9.29
C ALA A 15 -3.53 -15.73 10.10
N LEU A 16 -4.68 -16.41 10.06
CA LEU A 16 -5.84 -16.04 10.86
C LEU A 16 -5.59 -16.22 12.37
N ASP A 17 -4.92 -17.29 12.77
CA ASP A 17 -4.62 -17.56 14.17
C ASP A 17 -3.62 -16.56 14.75
N GLU A 18 -2.59 -16.19 13.98
CA GLU A 18 -1.65 -15.12 14.32
C GLU A 18 -2.35 -13.76 14.42
N LEU A 19 -3.20 -13.42 13.45
CA LEU A 19 -3.97 -12.18 13.46
C LEU A 19 -4.89 -12.08 14.69
N ARG A 20 -5.55 -13.18 15.07
CA ARG A 20 -6.40 -13.23 16.28
C ARG A 20 -5.59 -13.03 17.55
N ARG A 21 -4.40 -13.64 17.63
CA ARG A 21 -3.50 -13.47 18.77
C ARG A 21 -3.06 -12.01 18.89
N PHE A 22 -2.58 -11.43 17.80
CA PHE A 22 -2.15 -10.04 17.76
C PHE A 22 -3.29 -9.07 18.11
N ALA A 23 -4.50 -9.30 17.59
CA ALA A 23 -5.69 -8.50 17.94
C ALA A 23 -5.99 -8.53 19.44
N LYS A 24 -5.88 -9.70 20.07
CA LYS A 24 -6.08 -9.87 21.51
C LYS A 24 -4.99 -9.16 22.33
N GLU A 25 -3.72 -9.32 21.95
CA GLU A 25 -2.57 -8.71 22.63
C GLU A 25 -2.57 -7.18 22.53
N SER A 26 -2.95 -6.65 21.38
CA SER A 26 -3.00 -5.20 21.12
C SER A 26 -4.29 -4.52 21.59
N GLY A 27 -5.32 -5.29 21.99
CA GLY A 27 -6.64 -4.77 22.32
C GLY A 27 -7.39 -4.17 21.12
N ARG A 28 -6.95 -4.47 19.90
CA ARG A 28 -7.50 -3.93 18.66
C ARG A 28 -8.47 -4.92 18.01
N SER A 29 -9.45 -4.40 17.27
CA SER A 29 -10.35 -5.26 16.49
C SER A 29 -9.63 -5.80 15.24
N ILE A 30 -9.98 -7.03 14.85
CA ILE A 30 -9.49 -7.65 13.60
C ILE A 30 -9.78 -6.74 12.39
N SER A 31 -10.97 -6.13 12.35
CA SER A 31 -11.34 -5.21 11.28
C SER A 31 -10.41 -4.01 11.21
N SER A 32 -10.04 -3.40 12.33
CA SER A 32 -9.12 -2.25 12.35
C SER A 32 -7.74 -2.64 11.82
N ILE A 33 -7.21 -3.79 12.26
CA ILE A 33 -5.91 -4.29 11.82
C ILE A 33 -5.91 -4.62 10.33
N LEU A 34 -6.96 -5.28 9.83
CA LEU A 34 -7.10 -5.60 8.40
C LEU A 34 -7.20 -4.33 7.55
N THR A 35 -7.99 -3.35 7.97
CA THR A 35 -8.11 -2.07 7.25
C THR A 35 -6.76 -1.36 7.16
N GLU A 36 -5.99 -1.32 8.25
CA GLU A 36 -4.63 -0.75 8.26
C GLU A 36 -3.69 -1.51 7.33
N ALA A 37 -3.59 -2.84 7.50
CA ALA A 37 -2.69 -3.68 6.70
C ALA A 37 -2.96 -3.58 5.19
N VAL A 38 -4.24 -3.58 4.79
CA VAL A 38 -4.65 -3.41 3.39
C VAL A 38 -4.30 -2.02 2.88
N THR A 39 -4.56 -0.97 3.68
CA THR A 39 -4.24 0.42 3.31
C THR A 39 -2.74 0.60 3.09
N GLU A 40 -1.93 0.11 4.02
CA GLU A 40 -0.48 0.16 3.90
C GLU A 40 0.04 -0.63 2.71
N TYR A 41 -0.48 -1.85 2.49
CA TYR A 41 -0.07 -2.67 1.35
C TYR A 41 -0.37 -1.96 0.03
N LEU A 42 -1.58 -1.41 -0.12
CA LEU A 42 -1.98 -0.67 -1.32
C LEU A 42 -1.13 0.60 -1.50
N ALA A 43 -0.83 1.32 -0.43
CA ALA A 43 0.05 2.48 -0.48
C ALA A 43 1.44 2.09 -1.01
N ARG A 44 2.08 1.07 -0.40
CA ARG A 44 3.40 0.56 -0.84
C ARG A 44 3.37 0.04 -2.28
N ALA A 45 2.33 -0.69 -2.65
CA ALA A 45 2.18 -1.22 -4.00
C ALA A 45 2.01 -0.12 -5.06
N ARG A 46 1.33 0.99 -4.71
CA ARG A 46 1.12 2.15 -5.59
C ARG A 46 2.30 3.12 -5.64
N VAL A 47 3.17 3.15 -4.63
CA VAL A 47 4.38 3.97 -4.65
C VAL A 47 5.25 3.66 -5.88
N ARG A 48 5.38 2.39 -6.29
CA ARG A 48 6.13 2.03 -7.51
C ARG A 48 5.57 2.69 -8.78
N PRO A 49 4.27 2.55 -9.11
CA PRO A 49 3.64 3.27 -10.22
C PRO A 49 3.72 4.80 -10.11
N VAL A 50 3.45 5.36 -8.93
CA VAL A 50 3.43 6.82 -8.74
C VAL A 50 4.82 7.41 -8.87
N PHE A 51 5.83 6.75 -8.30
CA PHE A 51 7.22 7.15 -8.42
C PHE A 51 7.72 7.04 -9.86
N LEU A 52 7.36 5.96 -10.58
CA LEU A 52 7.69 5.81 -12.00
C LEU A 52 7.11 6.96 -12.82
N ASN A 53 5.81 7.26 -12.64
CA ASN A 53 5.14 8.34 -13.37
C ASN A 53 5.75 9.72 -13.05
N ALA A 54 6.02 10.00 -11.77
CA ALA A 54 6.71 11.24 -11.38
C ALA A 54 8.12 11.33 -11.99
N THR A 55 8.84 10.21 -12.05
CA THR A 55 10.17 10.14 -12.67
C THR A 55 10.07 10.38 -14.18
N GLU A 56 9.15 9.73 -14.88
CA GLU A 56 8.90 9.93 -16.31
C GLU A 56 8.53 11.38 -16.61
N GLN A 57 7.69 12.01 -15.77
CA GLN A 57 7.32 13.40 -15.94
C GLN A 57 8.54 14.34 -15.81
N VAL A 58 9.37 14.14 -14.78
CA VAL A 58 10.61 14.93 -14.59
C VAL A 58 11.59 14.71 -15.74
N LEU A 59 11.77 13.47 -16.18
CA LEU A 59 12.65 13.14 -17.32
C LEU A 59 12.15 13.78 -18.62
N ASN A 60 10.83 13.80 -18.85
CA ASN A 60 10.24 14.43 -20.02
C ASN A 60 10.37 15.97 -19.96
N GLU A 61 10.07 16.57 -18.81
CA GLU A 61 10.21 18.02 -18.58
C GLU A 61 11.65 18.52 -18.78
N HIS A 62 12.64 17.68 -18.50
CA HIS A 62 14.06 18.02 -18.62
C HIS A 62 14.80 17.31 -19.77
N SER A 63 14.08 16.71 -20.71
CA SER A 63 14.63 15.92 -21.81
C SER A 63 15.70 16.66 -22.63
N ASP A 64 15.48 17.94 -22.91
CA ASP A 64 16.45 18.80 -23.62
C ASP A 64 17.74 19.04 -22.82
N LEU A 65 17.63 19.24 -21.50
CA LEU A 65 18.78 19.41 -20.62
C LEU A 65 19.58 18.12 -20.49
N LEU A 66 18.89 16.99 -20.33
CA LEU A 66 19.50 15.67 -20.27
C LEU A 66 20.24 15.32 -21.58
N THR A 67 19.67 15.68 -22.72
CA THR A 67 20.30 15.47 -24.04
C THR A 67 21.62 16.25 -24.17
N ARG A 68 21.66 17.49 -23.66
CA ARG A 68 22.88 18.31 -23.65
C ARG A 68 23.94 17.80 -22.67
N LEU A 69 23.52 17.17 -21.58
CA LEU A 69 24.42 16.62 -20.55
C LEU A 69 25.05 15.28 -20.97
N ALA A 70 24.42 14.57 -21.90
CA ALA A 70 24.90 13.29 -22.44
C ALA A 70 25.88 13.43 -23.62
N GLN A 71 26.21 14.66 -24.03
CA GLN A 71 27.22 14.99 -25.05
C GLN A 71 28.55 15.36 -24.41
#